data_AF-A0A2T2TUX3-F1
#
_entry.id   AF-A0A2T2TUX3-F1
#
_cell.length_a   1.000
_cell.length_b   1.000
_cell.length_c   1.000
_cell.angle_alpha   90.00
_cell.angle_beta   90.00
_cell.angle_gamma   90.00
#
_symmetry.space_group_name_H-M   'P 1'
#
loop_
_entity.id
_entity.type
_entity.pdbx_description
1 polymer ?
#
loop_
_entity_poly.entity_id
_entity_poly.type
_entity_poly.pdbx_seq_one_letter_code
_entity_poly.pdbx_strand_id
1 'polypeptide(L)'
;MALLFFVAMLFIACPAHGQLLAHVVVLTELAENRGGPSTVKELRHVAELVGRRYGFDPASAYFVVHWGAHSYEGADPGDDRELLLRASFHRTSTGNLSSPNWYLLGREQLRELTDRQFSD
;
A
#
# COMPACT_ATOMS: atom_id res chain seq x y z
N MET A 1 -13.31 14.44 -12.47
CA MET A 1 -13.45 13.76 -11.17
C MET A 1 -13.26 12.27 -11.41
N ALA A 2 -12.02 11.78 -11.30
CA ALA A 2 -11.75 10.36 -11.34
C ALA A 2 -11.80 9.85 -9.90
N LEU A 3 -12.88 9.15 -9.56
CA LEU A 3 -12.94 8.36 -8.33
C LEU A 3 -11.86 7.28 -8.45
N LEU A 4 -10.89 7.28 -7.53
CA LEU A 4 -9.77 6.35 -7.53
C LEU A 4 -10.30 4.91 -7.33
N PHE A 5 -10.08 4.01 -8.29
CA PHE A 5 -10.46 2.59 -8.19
C PHE A 5 -9.32 1.79 -7.55
N PHE A 6 -9.10 1.98 -6.25
CA PHE A 6 -8.23 1.10 -5.45
C PHE A 6 -9.05 0.37 -4.41
N VAL A 7 -8.80 -0.93 -4.26
CA VAL A 7 -9.19 -1.64 -3.05
C VAL A 7 -8.09 -1.40 -2.03
N ALA A 8 -8.38 -0.55 -1.05
CA ALA A 8 -7.54 -0.38 0.13
C ALA A 8 -7.99 -1.40 1.18
N MET A 9 -7.19 -2.43 1.41
CA MET A 9 -7.33 -3.28 2.58
C MET A 9 -6.44 -2.72 3.69
N LEU A 10 -7.08 -2.22 4.74
CA LEU A 10 -6.38 -1.78 5.94
C LEU A 10 -6.20 -2.99 6.86
N PHE A 11 -4.95 -3.38 7.08
CA PHE A 11 -4.59 -4.34 8.12
C PHE A 11 -4.01 -3.58 9.30
N ILE A 12 -4.72 -3.60 10.43
CA ILE A 12 -4.17 -3.09 11.68
C ILE A 12 -3.38 -4.24 12.29
N ALA A 13 -2.12 -4.36 11.89
CA ALA A 13 -1.19 -5.25 12.56
C ALA A 13 -0.83 -4.65 13.94
N CYS A 14 -0.92 -5.46 14.99
CA CYS A 14 -0.34 -5.09 16.28
C CYS A 14 1.17 -5.29 16.09
N PRO A 15 2.03 -4.28 16.29
CA PRO A 15 3.43 -4.38 15.88
C PRO A 15 4.09 -5.60 16.54
N ALA A 16 4.34 -6.63 15.73
CA ALA A 16 5.18 -7.75 16.12
C ALA A 16 6.58 -7.19 16.44
N HIS A 17 7.22 -7.75 17.46
CA HIS A 17 8.52 -7.31 17.97
C HIS A 17 9.51 -6.95 16.84
N GLY A 18 9.80 -5.65 16.68
CA GLY A 18 10.72 -5.12 15.66
C GLY A 18 10.08 -4.26 14.57
N GLN A 19 8.76 -4.18 14.45
CA GLN A 19 8.09 -3.24 13.55
C GLN A 19 7.88 -1.87 14.22
N LEU A 20 8.32 -0.80 13.54
CA LEU A 20 8.27 0.58 14.04
C LEU A 20 6.92 1.28 13.84
N LEU A 21 6.06 0.80 12.93
CA LEU A 21 4.84 1.50 12.51
C LEU A 21 3.59 0.72 12.93
N ALA A 22 2.53 1.43 13.30
CA ALA A 22 1.34 0.89 13.95
C ALA A 22 0.29 0.35 12.96
N HIS A 23 0.45 0.59 11.65
CA HIS A 23 -0.52 0.21 10.64
C HIS A 23 0.17 -0.28 9.36
N VAL A 24 -0.48 -1.23 8.67
CA VAL A 24 -0.10 -1.65 7.32
C VAL A 24 -1.29 -1.52 6.40
N VAL A 25 -1.17 -0.69 5.37
CA VAL A 25 -2.20 -0.46 4.35
C VAL A 25 -1.76 -1.17 3.09
N VAL A 26 -2.56 -2.11 2.58
CA VAL A 26 -2.31 -2.73 1.28
C VAL A 26 -3.21 -2.07 0.24
N LEU A 27 -2.59 -1.55 -0.81
CA LEU A 27 -3.22 -0.91 -1.95
C LEU A 27 -3.09 -1.82 -3.15
N THR A 28 -4.19 -2.45 -3.55
CA THR A 28 -4.24 -3.35 -4.69
C THR A 28 -4.62 -2.54 -5.94
N GLU A 29 -3.72 -2.46 -6.93
CA GLU A 29 -4.03 -1.80 -8.20
C GLU A 29 -4.81 -2.75 -9.10
N LEU A 30 -6.02 -2.36 -9.47
CA LEU A 30 -6.85 -3.15 -10.40
C LEU A 30 -6.59 -2.76 -11.85
N ALA A 31 -6.75 -3.71 -12.76
CA ALA A 31 -6.67 -3.52 -14.21
C ALA A 31 -7.57 -2.39 -14.75
N GLU A 32 -8.68 -2.13 -14.06
CA GLU A 32 -9.65 -1.09 -14.40
C GLU A 32 -9.09 0.35 -14.24
N ASN A 33 -7.93 0.51 -13.56
CA ASN A 33 -7.22 1.77 -13.46
C ASN A 33 -6.56 2.13 -14.81
N ARG A 34 -7.33 2.84 -15.65
CA ARG A 34 -6.84 3.39 -16.92
C ARG A 34 -5.71 4.41 -16.65
N GLY A 35 -4.46 4.01 -16.89
CA GLY A 35 -3.29 4.90 -16.73
C GLY A 35 -2.00 4.25 -16.23
N GLY A 36 -1.97 2.93 -15.98
CA GLY A 36 -0.80 2.25 -15.42
C GLY A 36 -0.67 2.52 -13.91
N PRO A 37 0.54 2.44 -13.31
CA PRO A 37 0.77 2.47 -11.85
C PRO A 37 0.52 3.85 -11.23
N SER A 38 -0.74 4.27 -11.27
CA SER A 38 -1.20 5.61 -10.89
C SER A 38 -1.04 5.83 -9.38
N THR A 39 -1.13 4.75 -8.59
CA THR A 39 -0.91 4.76 -7.14
C THR A 39 0.49 5.28 -6.77
N VAL A 40 1.55 4.95 -7.52
CA VAL A 40 2.91 5.35 -7.14
C VAL A 40 3.16 6.84 -7.31
N LYS A 41 2.56 7.47 -8.33
CA LYS A 41 2.68 8.92 -8.55
C LYS A 41 1.92 9.73 -7.48
N GLU A 42 0.74 9.23 -7.11
CA GLU A 42 -0.19 9.93 -6.21
C GLU A 42 -0.16 9.38 -4.77
N LEU A 43 0.81 8.52 -4.42
CA LEU A 43 0.75 7.75 -3.18
C LEU A 43 0.64 8.65 -1.93
N ARG A 44 1.33 9.80 -1.92
CA ARG A 44 1.21 10.77 -0.81
C ARG A 44 -0.23 11.24 -0.61
N HIS A 45 -0.93 11.54 -1.70
CA HIS A 45 -2.32 11.99 -1.64
C HIS A 45 -3.24 10.86 -1.17
N VAL A 46 -3.04 9.65 -1.71
CA VAL A 46 -3.79 8.45 -1.29
C VAL A 46 -3.57 8.16 0.19
N ALA A 47 -2.32 8.20 0.65
CA ALA A 47 -1.96 7.97 2.05
C ALA A 47 -2.68 8.96 2.98
N GLU A 48 -2.67 10.24 2.65
CA GLU A 48 -3.42 11.28 3.38
C GLU A 48 -4.94 11.03 3.38
N LEU A 49 -5.52 10.57 2.27
CA LEU A 49 -6.95 10.23 2.21
C LEU A 49 -7.28 9.02 3.09
N VAL A 50 -6.47 7.97 3.05
CA VAL A 50 -6.64 6.77 3.87
C VAL A 50 -6.49 7.12 5.35
N GLY A 51 -5.42 7.84 5.73
CA GLY A 51 -5.21 8.28 7.11
C GLY A 51 -6.39 9.08 7.64
N ARG A 52 -6.92 10.04 6.86
CA ARG A 52 -8.13 10.78 7.24
C ARG A 52 -9.36 9.89 7.36
N ARG A 53 -9.56 8.95 6.44
CA ARG A 53 -10.73 8.05 6.43
C ARG A 53 -10.75 7.11 7.63
N TYR A 54 -9.59 6.62 8.05
CA TYR A 54 -9.46 5.61 9.09
C TYR A 54 -8.92 6.14 10.43
N GLY A 55 -8.61 7.44 10.51
CA GLY A 55 -8.29 8.12 11.77
C GLY A 55 -6.86 7.88 12.30
N PHE A 56 -5.88 7.69 11.42
CA PHE A 56 -4.47 7.51 11.80
C PHE A 56 -3.55 8.46 11.03
N ASP A 57 -2.34 8.72 11.56
CA ASP A 57 -1.31 9.47 10.84
C ASP A 57 -0.61 8.57 9.81
N PRO A 58 -0.67 8.87 8.50
CA PRO A 58 0.08 8.14 7.49
C PRO A 58 1.58 7.95 7.75
N ALA A 59 2.22 8.86 8.50
CA ALA A 59 3.63 8.69 8.88
C ALA A 59 3.85 7.56 9.92
N SER A 60 2.80 7.08 10.58
CA SER A 60 2.84 5.95 11.49
C SER A 60 2.42 4.63 10.82
N ALA A 61 2.45 4.56 9.49
CA ALA A 61 1.98 3.41 8.72
C ALA A 61 2.91 3.02 7.57
N TYR A 62 2.94 1.73 7.24
CA TYR A 62 3.46 1.24 5.97
C TYR A 62 2.34 1.20 4.93
N PHE A 63 2.64 1.64 3.72
CA PHE A 63 1.76 1.51 2.55
C PHE A 63 2.40 0.52 1.58
N VAL A 64 1.74 -0.59 1.31
CA VAL A 64 2.21 -1.60 0.35
C VAL A 64 1.37 -1.49 -0.91
N VAL A 65 2.00 -1.12 -2.01
CA VAL A 65 1.39 -1.19 -3.35
C VAL A 65 1.59 -2.61 -3.87
N HIS A 66 0.48 -3.26 -4.23
CA HIS A 66 0.46 -4.63 -4.73
C HIS A 66 0.02 -4.65 -6.20
N TRP A 67 0.96 -5.04 -7.05
CA TRP A 67 0.72 -5.33 -8.46
C TRP A 67 0.88 -6.82 -8.73
N GLY A 68 -0.08 -7.41 -9.43
CA GLY A 68 -0.09 -8.83 -9.78
C GLY A 68 -1.00 -9.09 -10.97
N ALA A 69 -1.46 -10.33 -11.15
CA ALA A 69 -2.38 -10.69 -12.23
C ALA A 69 -3.67 -9.85 -12.26
N HIS A 70 -4.14 -9.37 -11.11
CA HIS A 70 -5.30 -8.47 -10.99
C HIS A 70 -5.07 -7.06 -11.55
N SER A 71 -3.83 -6.68 -11.88
CA SER A 71 -3.45 -5.31 -12.24
C SER A 71 -3.47 -5.02 -13.74
N TYR A 72 -3.72 -6.01 -14.61
CA TYR A 72 -3.83 -5.80 -16.05
C TYR A 72 -4.85 -6.75 -16.71
N GLU A 73 -5.52 -6.26 -17.75
CA GLU A 73 -6.57 -7.01 -18.43
C GLU A 73 -5.97 -8.17 -19.23
N GLY A 74 -6.55 -9.36 -19.12
CA GLY A 74 -6.07 -10.57 -19.79
C GLY A 74 -4.89 -11.26 -19.12
N ALA A 75 -4.53 -10.89 -17.88
CA ALA A 75 -3.58 -11.65 -17.08
C ALA A 75 -4.05 -13.07 -16.82
N ASP A 76 -3.12 -14.01 -16.74
CA ASP A 76 -3.41 -15.37 -16.28
C ASP A 76 -3.70 -15.35 -14.77
N PRO A 77 -4.90 -15.78 -14.31
CA PRO A 77 -5.22 -15.86 -12.89
C PRO A 77 -4.31 -16.81 -12.10
N GLY A 78 -3.58 -17.71 -12.77
CA GLY A 78 -2.58 -18.57 -12.17
C GLY A 78 -1.16 -17.99 -12.15
N ASP A 79 -0.95 -16.77 -12.64
CA ASP A 79 0.36 -16.10 -12.63
C ASP A 79 0.72 -15.64 -11.21
N ASP A 80 1.83 -16.16 -10.69
CA ASP A 80 2.36 -15.84 -9.37
C ASP A 80 3.29 -14.61 -9.39
N ARG A 81 3.50 -14.00 -10.58
CA ARG A 81 4.31 -12.79 -10.70
C ARG A 81 3.58 -11.60 -10.09
N GLU A 82 4.21 -11.09 -9.04
CA GLU A 82 3.78 -9.88 -8.37
C GLU A 82 4.95 -8.91 -8.16
N LEU A 83 4.60 -7.65 -7.91
CA LEU A 83 5.50 -6.61 -7.46
C LEU A 83 4.88 -5.93 -6.24
N LEU A 84 5.54 -6.10 -5.10
CA LEU A 84 5.15 -5.52 -3.82
C LEU A 84 6.10 -4.39 -3.44
N LEU A 85 5.59 -3.16 -3.41
CA LEU A 85 6.37 -1.98 -3.05
C LEU A 85 5.86 -1.39 -1.75
N ARG A 86 6.68 -1.45 -0.70
CA ARG A 86 6.42 -0.75 0.55
C ARG A 86 6.89 0.70 0.45
N ALA A 87 6.06 1.61 0.88
CA ALA A 87 6.39 2.99 1.16
C ALA A 87 6.22 3.29 2.65
N SER A 88 7.10 4.13 3.16
CA SER A 88 6.89 4.86 4.41
C SER A 88 7.09 6.35 4.18
N PHE A 89 6.54 7.15 5.09
CA PHE A 89 6.63 8.60 5.07
C PHE A 89 7.12 9.12 6.42
N HIS A 90 7.67 10.33 6.40
CA HIS A 90 7.87 11.12 7.61
C HIS A 90 7.13 12.45 7.49
N ARG A 91 6.75 13.03 8.63
CA ARG A 91 6.22 14.40 8.69
C ARG A 91 7.37 15.39 8.53
N THR A 92 7.26 16.29 7.57
CA THR A 92 8.17 17.43 7.41
C THR A 92 7.91 18.48 8.50
N SER A 93 8.82 19.46 8.64
CA SER A 93 8.63 20.60 9.54
C SER A 93 7.36 21.41 9.24
N THR A 94 6.85 21.36 8.01
CA THR A 94 5.58 21.99 7.59
C THR A 94 4.34 21.12 7.86
N GLY A 95 4.50 19.92 8.42
CA GLY A 95 3.42 18.98 8.68
C GLY A 95 3.02 18.10 7.48
N ASN A 96 3.48 18.41 6.27
CA ASN A 96 3.23 17.59 5.08
C ASN A 96 4.02 16.27 5.11
N LEU A 97 3.52 15.23 4.42
CA LEU A 97 4.29 14.00 4.19
C LEU A 97 5.51 14.27 3.29
N SER A 98 6.64 13.68 3.66
CA SER A 98 7.85 13.61 2.83
C SER A 98 7.58 12.88 1.52
N SER A 99 8.57 12.89 0.61
CA SER A 99 8.60 11.89 -0.45
C SER A 99 8.60 10.48 0.16
N PRO A 100 7.94 9.50 -0.49
CA PRO A 100 7.93 8.13 -0.02
C PRO A 100 9.34 7.54 -0.02
N ASN A 101 9.67 6.83 1.05
CA ASN A 101 10.84 5.95 1.09
C ASN A 101 10.39 4.55 0.65
N TRP A 102 10.96 4.07 -0.45
CA TRP A 102 10.55 2.83 -1.10
C TRP A 102 11.40 1.64 -0.67
N TYR A 103 10.75 0.48 -0.55
CA TYR A 103 11.40 -0.80 -0.32
C TYR A 103 10.67 -1.91 -1.07
N LEU A 104 11.41 -2.73 -1.80
CA LEU A 104 10.87 -3.90 -2.47
C LEU A 104 10.60 -5.01 -1.44
N LEU A 105 9.39 -5.54 -1.40
CA LEU A 105 9.02 -6.64 -0.53
C LEU A 105 8.89 -7.94 -1.31
N GLY A 106 9.24 -9.05 -0.66
CA GLY A 106 8.75 -10.38 -1.03
C GLY A 106 7.41 -10.69 -0.35
N ARG A 107 6.68 -11.67 -0.89
CA ARG A 107 5.39 -12.15 -0.36
C ARG A 107 5.41 -12.50 1.12
N GLU A 108 6.41 -13.28 1.54
CA GLU A 108 6.54 -13.70 2.94
C GLU A 108 6.70 -12.50 3.89
N GLN A 109 7.43 -11.46 3.47
CA GLN A 109 7.58 -10.24 4.26
C GLN A 109 6.26 -9.48 4.37
N LEU A 110 5.44 -9.46 3.31
CA LEU A 110 4.09 -8.88 3.38
C LEU A 110 3.18 -9.67 4.33
N ARG A 111 3.25 -11.00 4.29
CA ARG A 111 2.53 -11.85 5.24
C ARG A 111 2.96 -11.56 6.67
N GLU A 112 4.24 -11.42 6.95
CA GLU A 112 4.72 -11.02 8.28
C GLU A 112 4.27 -9.61 8.68
N LEU A 113 4.28 -8.65 7.75
CA LEU A 113 3.80 -7.28 8.00
C LEU A 113 2.30 -7.20 8.31
N THR A 114 1.51 -8.15 7.81
CA THR A 114 0.05 -8.16 7.96
C THR A 114 -0.42 -9.16 9.02
N ASP A 115 0.47 -9.62 9.90
CA ASP A 115 0.19 -10.69 10.88
C ASP A 115 -0.44 -11.93 10.23
N ARG A 116 -0.03 -12.23 9.00
CA ARG A 116 -0.49 -13.31 8.12
C ARG A 116 -1.98 -13.27 7.78
N GLN A 117 -2.62 -12.12 7.95
CA GLN A 117 -4.02 -11.91 7.56
C GLN A 117 -4.15 -11.66 6.06
N PHE A 118 -3.06 -11.31 5.38
CA PHE A 118 -3.04 -11.24 3.93
C PHE A 118 -3.04 -12.64 3.30
N SER A 119 -4.19 -13.03 2.77
CA SER A 119 -4.37 -14.21 1.91
C SER A 119 -4.97 -13.75 0.58
N ASP A 120 -4.34 -14.12 -0.52
CA ASP A 120 -4.87 -13.94 -1.88
C ASP A 120 -6.24 -14.64 -2.04
#